data_AF-A0A6G8FFL4-F1
#
_entry.id   AF-A0A6G8FFL4-F1
#
_cell.length_a   1.000
_cell.length_b   1.000
_cell.length_c   1.000
_cell.angle_alpha   90.00
_cell.angle_beta   90.00
_cell.angle_gamma   90.00
#
_symmetry.space_group_name_H-M   'P 1'
#
loop_
_entity.id
_entity.type
_entity.pdbx_description
1 polymer ?
#
loop_
_entity_poly.entity_id
_entity_poly.type
_entity_poly.pdbx_seq_one_letter_code
_entity_poly.pdbx_strand_id
1 'polypeptide(L)'
;MVLATLNLGPFGLDLFATDIPSLVISVVVASGLWGAQVIYLSMRSQRRGSDAPLARYSNQWTWMLPVTGAAEEIIFRGSFLFGLLAAGFDLWVSIVVSAMLFGLVHVFQYGRYGVVLHTMTGVVFGVLATQLDLSAAMISHATFNLLVVTMGRRRPCKHTNPSRTARRESTVQ
;
A
#
# COMPACT_ATOMS: atom_id res chain seq x y z
N MET A 1 -6.96 1.43 29.24
CA MET A 1 -6.63 0.81 30.55
C MET A 1 -7.18 -0.62 30.70
N VAL A 2 -8.42 -0.92 30.27
CA VAL A 2 -9.03 -2.28 30.38
C VAL A 2 -8.35 -3.36 29.51
N LEU A 3 -7.73 -2.99 28.38
CA LEU A 3 -7.04 -3.94 27.50
C LEU A 3 -5.68 -4.42 28.04
N ALA A 4 -5.01 -3.60 28.86
CA ALA A 4 -3.71 -3.96 29.46
C ALA A 4 -3.86 -4.99 30.59
N THR A 5 -5.00 -5.01 31.29
CA THR A 5 -5.27 -5.92 32.40
C THR A 5 -5.63 -7.34 31.98
N LEU A 6 -5.91 -7.59 30.69
CA LEU A 6 -6.31 -8.91 30.19
C LEU A 6 -5.18 -9.73 29.57
N ASN A 7 -3.96 -9.17 29.46
CA ASN A 7 -2.82 -9.82 28.80
C ASN A 7 -3.13 -10.28 27.36
N LEU A 8 -4.12 -9.66 26.70
CA LEU A 8 -4.65 -10.06 25.39
C LEU A 8 -3.88 -9.47 24.19
N GLY A 9 -2.65 -8.99 24.39
CA GLY A 9 -1.77 -8.62 23.28
C GLY A 9 -0.77 -7.52 23.63
N PRO A 10 0.31 -7.38 22.83
CA PRO A 10 1.46 -6.52 23.12
C PRO A 10 1.19 -5.03 22.84
N PHE A 11 -0.02 -4.52 23.09
CA PHE A 11 -0.39 -3.13 22.78
C PHE A 11 -0.06 -2.18 23.94
N GLY A 12 1.23 -2.03 24.24
CA GLY A 12 1.73 -0.93 25.08
C GLY A 12 1.71 0.41 24.31
N LEU A 13 1.63 1.54 25.02
CA LEU A 13 1.81 2.87 24.39
C LEU A 13 3.20 2.99 23.75
N ASP A 14 4.16 2.26 24.28
CA ASP A 14 5.54 2.11 23.83
C ASP A 14 5.62 1.60 22.38
N LEU A 15 4.61 0.82 21.93
CA LEU A 15 4.51 0.32 20.56
C LEU A 15 4.22 1.41 19.52
N PHE A 16 3.84 2.61 19.99
CA PHE A 16 3.50 3.79 19.18
C PHE A 16 4.53 4.93 19.34
N ALA A 17 5.56 4.73 20.16
CA ALA A 17 6.58 5.74 20.42
C ALA A 17 7.70 5.66 19.37
N THR A 18 7.43 6.11 18.15
CA THR A 18 8.45 6.20 17.08
C THR A 18 9.46 7.29 17.38
N ASP A 19 10.75 6.97 17.30
CA ASP A 19 11.81 7.97 17.33
C ASP A 19 11.97 8.67 15.96
N ILE A 20 12.59 9.86 15.94
CA ILE A 20 12.78 10.63 14.70
C ILE A 20 13.53 9.82 13.62
N PRO A 21 14.60 9.06 13.95
CA PRO A 21 15.25 8.18 12.98
C PRO A 21 14.30 7.17 12.32
N SER A 22 13.47 6.46 13.09
CA SER A 22 12.52 5.48 12.55
C SER A 22 11.46 6.14 11.68
N LEU A 23 11.02 7.35 12.03
CA LEU A 23 10.13 8.16 11.19
C LEU A 23 10.76 8.44 9.82
N VAL A 24 12.02 8.92 9.79
CA VAL A 24 12.73 9.23 8.54
C VAL A 24 12.90 7.98 7.69
N ILE A 25 13.33 6.86 8.29
CA ILE A 25 13.45 5.57 7.60
C ILE A 25 12.12 5.15 6.99
N SER A 26 11.02 5.25 7.74
CA SER A 26 9.68 4.87 7.30
C SER A 26 9.23 5.65 6.06
N VAL A 27 9.45 6.96 6.04
CA VAL A 27 9.10 7.82 4.90
C VAL A 27 9.96 7.51 3.68
N VAL A 28 11.26 7.28 3.86
CA VAL A 28 12.20 6.91 2.77
C VAL A 28 11.81 5.57 2.16
N VAL A 29 11.54 4.55 2.98
CA VAL A 29 11.13 3.22 2.52
C VAL A 29 9.82 3.28 1.75
N ALA A 30 8.82 3.99 2.27
CA ALA A 30 7.53 4.16 1.59
C ALA A 30 7.67 4.85 0.23
N SER A 31 8.50 5.89 0.16
CA SER A 31 8.80 6.61 -1.08
C SER A 31 9.51 5.71 -2.10
N GLY A 32 10.44 4.87 -1.64
CA GLY A 32 11.13 3.87 -2.46
C GLY A 32 10.18 2.82 -3.02
N LEU A 33 9.28 2.27 -2.19
CA LEU A 33 8.26 1.30 -2.62
C LEU A 33 7.31 1.88 -3.67
N TRP A 34 6.85 3.11 -3.44
CA TRP A 34 6.04 3.82 -4.42
C TRP A 34 6.79 4.05 -5.73
N GLY A 35 8.05 4.48 -5.67
CA GLY A 35 8.90 4.66 -6.85
C GLY A 35 9.07 3.38 -7.66
N ALA A 36 9.33 2.25 -6.99
CA ALA A 36 9.41 0.93 -7.61
C ALA A 36 8.09 0.53 -8.30
N GLN A 37 6.95 0.80 -7.65
CA GLN A 37 5.62 0.56 -8.24
C GLN A 37 5.40 1.39 -9.51
N VAL A 38 5.77 2.67 -9.50
CA VAL A 38 5.65 3.56 -10.66
C VAL A 38 6.53 3.09 -11.82
N ILE A 39 7.77 2.70 -11.55
CA ILE A 39 8.68 2.17 -12.58
C ILE A 39 8.09 0.90 -13.18
N TYR A 40 7.66 -0.06 -12.35
CA TYR A 40 7.05 -1.30 -12.82
C TYR A 40 5.81 -1.04 -13.69
N LEU A 41 4.89 -0.18 -13.25
CA LEU A 41 3.69 0.16 -14.00
C LEU A 41 4.01 0.91 -15.29
N SER A 42 5.03 1.77 -15.30
CA SER A 42 5.49 2.48 -16.50
C SER A 42 6.05 1.51 -17.54
N MET A 43 6.91 0.58 -17.12
CA MET A 43 7.45 -0.48 -17.98
C MET A 43 6.34 -1.39 -18.52
N ARG A 44 5.35 -1.72 -17.69
CA ARG A 44 4.20 -2.55 -18.09
C ARG A 44 3.24 -1.83 -19.04
N SER A 45 3.00 -0.54 -18.83
CA SER A 45 2.14 0.29 -19.69
C SER A 45 2.73 0.40 -21.10
N GLN A 46 4.05 0.62 -21.21
CA GLN A 46 4.75 0.64 -22.49
C GLN A 46 4.58 -0.67 -23.30
N ARG A 47 4.46 -1.82 -22.61
CA ARG A 47 4.29 -3.13 -23.27
C ARG A 47 2.87 -3.45 -23.74
N ARG A 48 1.84 -2.80 -23.17
CA ARG A 48 0.42 -3.15 -23.45
C ARG A 48 -0.37 -2.08 -24.18
N GLY A 49 0.23 -0.93 -24.52
CA GLY A 49 -0.41 0.11 -25.33
C GLY A 49 -1.74 0.63 -24.78
N SER A 50 -2.04 0.40 -23.50
CA SER A 50 -3.35 0.65 -22.90
C SER A 50 -3.22 1.55 -21.67
N ASP A 51 -3.92 2.67 -21.70
CA ASP A 51 -4.13 3.53 -20.54
C ASP A 51 -5.17 2.88 -19.62
N ALA A 52 -4.73 2.27 -18.51
CA ALA A 52 -5.41 2.23 -17.21
C ALA A 52 -4.86 1.10 -16.32
N PRO A 53 -4.31 1.44 -15.15
CA PRO A 53 -4.89 0.90 -13.90
C PRO A 53 -5.19 1.96 -12.83
N LEU A 54 -4.70 3.20 -12.97
CA LEU A 54 -4.74 4.21 -11.90
C LEU A 54 -6.11 4.91 -11.77
N ALA A 55 -7.03 4.74 -12.72
CA ALA A 55 -8.32 5.42 -12.75
C ALA A 55 -9.31 5.00 -11.64
N ARG A 56 -9.05 3.90 -10.91
CA ARG A 56 -9.96 3.40 -9.85
C ARG A 56 -9.80 4.09 -8.48
N TYR A 57 -8.86 5.01 -8.30
CA TYR A 57 -8.67 5.74 -7.03
C TYR A 57 -9.60 6.97 -6.84
N SER A 58 -10.62 7.15 -7.69
CA SER A 58 -11.23 8.48 -7.88
C SER A 58 -12.20 8.95 -6.79
N ASN A 59 -12.56 8.13 -5.79
CA ASN A 59 -13.59 8.49 -4.79
C ASN A 59 -13.21 8.22 -3.33
N GLN A 60 -11.96 7.81 -3.04
CA GLN A 60 -11.54 7.62 -1.65
C GLN A 60 -11.34 8.99 -0.99
N TRP A 61 -11.98 9.18 0.16
CA TRP A 61 -11.86 10.36 0.99
C TRP A 61 -10.42 10.40 1.49
N THR A 62 -9.57 11.23 0.88
CA THR A 62 -8.10 11.17 1.03
C THR A 62 -7.62 11.31 2.47
N TRP A 63 -8.42 11.95 3.32
CA TRP A 63 -8.14 12.08 4.75
C TRP A 63 -8.35 10.77 5.54
N MET A 64 -9.07 9.78 4.99
CA MET A 64 -9.23 8.45 5.58
C MET A 64 -8.08 7.49 5.24
N LEU A 65 -7.19 7.84 4.30
CA LEU A 65 -6.07 6.98 3.89
C LEU A 65 -5.12 6.64 5.05
N PRO A 66 -4.75 7.58 5.95
CA PRO A 66 -3.91 7.24 7.10
C PRO A 66 -4.64 6.32 8.08
N VAL A 67 -5.94 6.55 8.31
CA VAL A 67 -6.74 5.76 9.25
C VAL A 67 -6.92 4.32 8.75
N THR A 68 -7.20 4.16 7.46
CA THR A 68 -7.33 2.84 6.84
C THR A 68 -6.01 2.08 6.84
N GLY A 69 -4.90 2.72 6.44
CA GLY A 69 -3.57 2.11 6.50
C GLY A 69 -3.17 1.70 7.92
N ALA A 70 -3.42 2.57 8.92
CA ALA A 70 -3.13 2.23 10.32
C ALA A 70 -3.98 1.06 10.83
N ALA A 71 -5.28 1.02 10.49
CA ALA A 71 -6.16 -0.09 10.87
C ALA A 71 -5.70 -1.42 10.27
N GLU A 72 -5.27 -1.42 9.01
CA GLU A 72 -4.69 -2.59 8.36
C GLU A 72 -3.42 -3.06 9.07
N GLU A 73 -2.50 -2.16 9.42
CA GLU A 73 -1.30 -2.54 10.16
C GLU A 73 -1.58 -3.08 11.57
N ILE A 74 -2.56 -2.52 12.30
CA ILE A 74 -2.97 -3.07 13.61
C ILE A 74 -3.45 -4.52 13.47
N ILE A 75 -4.22 -4.81 12.42
CA ILE A 75 -4.73 -6.17 12.19
C ILE A 75 -3.59 -7.10 11.76
N PHE A 76 -2.86 -6.76 10.69
CA PHE A 76 -1.90 -7.69 10.09
C PHE A 76 -0.57 -7.77 10.84
N ARG A 77 -0.06 -6.66 11.36
CA ARG A 77 1.25 -6.62 12.05
C ARG A 77 1.04 -6.71 13.55
N GLY A 78 0.18 -5.85 14.08
CA GLY A 78 -0.16 -5.83 15.51
C GLY A 78 -0.74 -7.16 16.00
N SER A 79 -1.73 -7.71 15.28
CA SER A 79 -2.46 -8.90 15.74
C SER A 79 -1.91 -10.19 15.11
N PHE A 80 -1.89 -10.30 13.79
CA PHE A 80 -1.47 -11.55 13.12
C PHE A 80 0.02 -11.84 13.27
N LEU A 81 0.90 -10.91 12.88
CA LEU A 81 2.35 -11.13 12.93
C LEU A 81 2.82 -11.35 14.37
N PHE A 82 2.55 -10.42 15.28
CA PHE A 82 2.97 -10.58 16.68
C PHE A 82 2.24 -11.73 17.38
N GLY A 83 1.02 -12.07 16.97
CA GLY A 83 0.32 -13.28 17.44
C GLY A 83 1.03 -14.57 17.05
N LEU A 84 1.53 -14.67 15.80
CA LEU A 84 2.36 -15.81 15.36
C LEU A 84 3.69 -15.88 16.13
N LEU A 85 4.35 -14.74 16.33
CA LEU A 85 5.57 -14.68 17.15
C LEU A 85 5.32 -15.13 18.59
N ALA A 86 4.22 -14.66 19.21
CA ALA A 86 3.83 -15.04 20.56
C ALA A 86 3.47 -16.53 20.67
N ALA A 87 2.98 -17.13 19.58
CA ALA A 87 2.73 -18.57 19.47
C ALA A 87 4.01 -19.39 19.20
N GLY A 88 5.19 -18.77 19.14
CA GLY A 88 6.47 -19.44 19.00
C GLY A 88 6.90 -19.74 17.56
N PHE A 89 6.25 -19.14 16.56
CA PHE A 89 6.67 -19.27 15.17
C PHE A 89 7.94 -18.45 14.89
N ASP A 90 8.72 -18.90 13.91
CA ASP A 90 9.90 -18.18 13.42
C ASP A 90 9.54 -16.77 12.90
N LEU A 91 10.48 -15.83 13.03
CA LEU A 91 10.30 -14.44 12.62
C LEU A 91 9.98 -14.31 11.14
N TRP A 92 10.77 -14.94 10.26
CA TRP A 92 10.58 -14.81 8.83
C TRP A 92 9.34 -15.55 8.36
N VAL A 93 9.03 -16.69 8.98
CA VAL A 93 7.75 -17.39 8.74
C VAL A 93 6.57 -16.48 9.09
N SER A 94 6.61 -15.82 10.26
CA SER A 94 5.54 -14.92 10.71
C SER A 94 5.36 -13.71 9.78
N ILE A 95 6.46 -13.11 9.32
CA ILE A 95 6.46 -12.00 8.35
C ILE A 95 5.83 -12.45 7.03
N VAL A 96 6.30 -13.57 6.46
CA VAL A 96 5.83 -14.06 5.16
C VAL A 96 4.35 -14.43 5.21
N VAL A 97 3.91 -15.15 6.25
CA VAL A 97 2.50 -15.56 6.40
C VAL A 97 1.58 -14.34 6.54
N SER A 98 1.92 -13.39 7.41
CA SER A 98 1.14 -12.16 7.56
C SER A 98 1.09 -11.35 6.25
N ALA A 99 2.22 -11.23 5.54
CA ALA A 99 2.28 -10.53 4.27
C ALA A 99 1.46 -11.20 3.16
N MET A 100 1.45 -12.53 3.10
CA MET A 100 0.63 -13.27 2.14
C MET A 100 -0.86 -13.07 2.40
N LEU A 101 -1.30 -13.12 3.67
CA LEU A 101 -2.69 -12.83 4.05
C LEU A 101 -3.08 -11.40 3.67
N PHE A 102 -2.21 -10.43 3.94
CA PHE A 102 -2.41 -9.03 3.54
C PHE A 102 -2.52 -8.87 2.02
N GLY A 103 -1.69 -9.56 1.24
CA GLY A 103 -1.81 -9.57 -0.22
C GLY A 103 -3.11 -10.21 -0.71
N LEU A 104 -3.54 -11.31 -0.10
CA LEU A 104 -4.73 -12.06 -0.52
C LEU A 104 -6.01 -11.25 -0.35
N VAL A 105 -6.19 -10.50 0.73
CA VAL A 105 -7.40 -9.67 0.92
C VAL A 105 -7.53 -8.57 -0.15
N HIS A 106 -6.42 -8.17 -0.76
CA HIS A 106 -6.37 -7.17 -1.82
C HIS A 106 -6.67 -7.72 -3.23
N VAL A 107 -6.90 -9.03 -3.38
CA VAL A 107 -7.22 -9.65 -4.68
C VAL A 107 -8.50 -9.06 -5.29
N PHE A 108 -9.50 -8.75 -4.47
CA PHE A 108 -10.80 -8.26 -4.96
C PHE A 108 -10.72 -6.82 -5.48
N GLN A 109 -9.83 -6.01 -4.91
CA GLN A 109 -9.66 -4.61 -5.29
C GLN A 109 -8.77 -4.45 -6.53
N TYR A 110 -7.67 -5.21 -6.59
CA TYR A 110 -6.57 -4.96 -7.53
C TYR A 110 -6.18 -6.19 -8.38
N GLY A 111 -6.91 -7.30 -8.24
CA GLY A 111 -6.64 -8.55 -8.95
C GLY A 111 -5.31 -9.20 -8.58
N ARG A 112 -4.81 -10.11 -9.43
CA ARG A 112 -3.54 -10.84 -9.22
C ARG A 112 -2.33 -9.92 -9.06
N TYR A 113 -2.30 -8.80 -9.78
CA TYR A 113 -1.24 -7.79 -9.62
C TYR A 113 -1.28 -7.18 -8.22
N GLY A 114 -2.47 -6.86 -7.74
CA GLY A 114 -2.74 -6.43 -6.37
C GLY A 114 -2.13 -7.34 -5.33
N VAL A 115 -2.39 -8.65 -5.45
CA VAL A 115 -1.89 -9.65 -4.50
C VAL A 115 -0.38 -9.63 -4.42
N VAL A 116 0.31 -9.68 -5.56
CA VAL A 116 1.78 -9.68 -5.58
C VAL A 116 2.32 -8.39 -5.00
N LEU A 117 1.80 -7.24 -5.42
CA LEU A 117 2.24 -5.93 -4.94
C LEU A 117 2.08 -5.82 -3.41
N HIS A 118 0.88 -6.10 -2.90
CA HIS A 118 0.56 -5.96 -1.48
C HIS A 118 1.26 -7.03 -0.64
N THR A 119 1.53 -8.23 -1.17
CA THR A 119 2.39 -9.21 -0.48
C THR A 119 3.81 -8.65 -0.32
N MET A 120 4.40 -8.09 -1.38
CA MET A 120 5.77 -7.55 -1.32
C MET A 120 5.87 -6.33 -0.39
N THR A 121 4.96 -5.36 -0.50
CA THR A 121 4.92 -4.23 0.46
C THR A 121 4.64 -4.74 1.87
N GLY A 122 3.83 -5.79 1.99
CA GLY A 122 3.48 -6.36 3.26
C GLY A 122 4.64 -7.05 3.98
N VAL A 123 5.58 -7.65 3.24
CA VAL A 123 6.86 -8.15 3.79
C VAL A 123 7.67 -6.98 4.34
N VAL A 124 7.80 -5.89 3.58
CA VAL A 124 8.55 -4.72 4.01
C VAL A 124 7.95 -4.09 5.27
N PHE A 125 6.63 -3.95 5.34
CA PHE A 125 5.95 -3.46 6.55
C PHE A 125 6.11 -4.41 7.74
N GLY A 126 6.13 -5.73 7.51
CA GLY A 126 6.46 -6.71 8.56
C GLY A 126 7.88 -6.57 9.10
N VAL A 127 8.86 -6.32 8.22
CA VAL A 127 10.24 -6.01 8.63
C VAL A 127 10.28 -4.72 9.44
N LEU A 128 9.64 -3.64 8.98
CA LEU A 128 9.60 -2.38 9.74
C LEU A 128 8.96 -2.56 11.12
N ALA A 129 7.85 -3.28 11.20
CA ALA A 129 7.15 -3.52 12.47
C ALA A 129 8.00 -4.30 13.49
N THR A 130 8.88 -5.19 13.01
CA THR A 130 9.71 -6.04 13.89
C THR A 130 11.08 -5.46 14.21
N GLN A 131 11.64 -4.63 13.33
CA GLN A 131 12.97 -4.04 13.49
C GLN A 131 12.94 -2.64 14.09
N LEU A 132 11.86 -1.90 13.86
CA LEU A 132 11.64 -0.57 14.41
C LEU A 132 10.47 -0.64 15.39
N ASP A 133 9.26 -0.36 14.93
CA ASP A 133 8.04 -0.42 15.73
C ASP A 133 6.81 -0.49 14.81
N LEU A 134 5.64 -0.77 15.40
CA LEU A 134 4.39 -0.88 14.63
C LEU A 134 4.02 0.44 13.96
N SER A 135 4.29 1.57 14.60
CA SER A 135 4.05 2.91 14.07
C SER A 135 4.87 3.22 12.82
N ALA A 136 6.10 2.71 12.69
CA ALA A 136 6.93 2.82 11.49
C ALA A 136 6.22 2.17 10.29
N ALA A 137 5.67 0.97 10.49
CA ALA A 137 4.85 0.30 9.47
C ALA A 137 3.60 1.12 9.12
N MET A 138 2.88 1.65 10.12
CA MET A 138 1.69 2.50 9.89
C MET A 138 2.01 3.75 9.06
N ILE A 139 3.08 4.45 9.41
CA ILE A 139 3.50 5.70 8.75
C ILE A 139 3.99 5.41 7.33
N SER A 140 4.76 4.34 7.14
CA SER A 140 5.17 3.90 5.81
C SER A 140 3.97 3.57 4.93
N HIS A 141 2.99 2.84 5.46
CA HIS A 141 1.79 2.50 4.72
C HIS A 141 0.94 3.73 4.37
N ALA A 142 0.69 4.61 5.35
CA ALA A 142 -0.04 5.86 5.10
C ALA A 142 0.64 6.72 4.03
N THR A 143 1.97 6.82 4.08
CA THR A 143 2.79 7.55 3.11
C THR A 143 2.70 6.92 1.72
N PHE A 144 2.83 5.60 1.63
CA PHE A 144 2.69 4.86 0.37
C PHE A 144 1.32 5.12 -0.27
N ASN A 145 0.23 5.01 0.52
CA ASN A 145 -1.13 5.26 0.04
C ASN A 145 -1.32 6.71 -0.42
N LEU A 146 -0.78 7.68 0.32
CA LEU A 146 -0.84 9.09 -0.05
C LEU A 146 -0.12 9.36 -1.39
N LEU A 147 1.07 8.80 -1.58
CA LEU A 147 1.84 8.95 -2.81
C LEU A 147 1.12 8.31 -4.02
N VAL A 148 0.54 7.11 -3.84
CA VAL A 148 -0.24 6.45 -4.88
C VAL A 148 -1.43 7.32 -5.32
N VAL A 149 -2.18 7.88 -4.38
CA VAL A 149 -3.39 8.66 -4.70
C VAL A 149 -3.06 10.04 -5.28
N THR A 150 -2.11 10.76 -4.70
CA THR A 150 -1.76 12.12 -5.14
C THR A 150 -1.12 12.13 -6.53
N MET A 151 -0.27 11.13 -6.82
CA MET A 151 0.48 11.08 -8.08
C MET A 151 -0.22 10.24 -9.15
N GLY A 152 -1.14 9.33 -8.77
CA GLY A 152 -1.96 8.56 -9.69
C GLY A 152 -3.02 9.38 -10.46
N ARG A 153 -3.38 10.58 -9.98
CA ARG A 153 -4.43 11.44 -10.58
C ARG A 153 -4.03 12.18 -11.87
N ARG A 154 -2.79 12.07 -12.35
CA ARG A 154 -2.24 12.96 -13.41
C ARG A 154 -2.29 12.46 -14.86
N ARG A 155 -3.29 11.67 -15.27
CA ARG A 155 -3.52 11.43 -16.72
C ARG A 155 -4.97 11.77 -17.10
N PRO A 156 -5.26 13.03 -17.46
CA PRO A 156 -6.49 13.31 -18.18
C PRO A 156 -6.44 12.50 -19.49
N CYS A 157 -7.43 11.61 -19.68
CA CYS A 157 -7.64 10.99 -20.97
C CYS A 157 -7.77 12.12 -21.98
N LYS A 158 -6.85 12.19 -22.94
CA LYS A 158 -7.08 13.03 -24.12
C LYS A 158 -8.34 12.46 -24.76
N HIS A 159 -9.46 13.14 -24.54
CA HIS A 159 -10.67 12.89 -25.31
C HIS A 159 -10.31 13.17 -26.76
N THR A 160 -9.93 12.14 -27.51
CA THR A 160 -9.78 12.23 -28.95
C THR A 160 -11.18 12.49 -29.47
N ASN A 161 -11.45 13.77 -29.76
CA ASN A 161 -12.75 14.21 -30.23
C ASN A 161 -13.04 13.55 -31.58
N PRO A 162 -13.97 12.58 -31.67
CA PRO A 162 -14.23 11.81 -32.89
C PRO A 162 -14.80 12.69 -34.03
N SER A 163 -15.27 13.90 -33.72
CA SER A 163 -15.76 14.85 -34.72
C SER A 163 -14.68 15.42 -35.65
N ARG A 164 -13.39 15.29 -35.30
CA ARG A 164 -12.28 15.81 -36.12
C ARG A 164 -11.82 14.85 -37.22
N THR A 165 -12.03 13.54 -37.07
CA THR A 165 -11.75 12.55 -38.12
C THR A 165 -12.82 12.55 -39.21
N ALA A 166 -14.11 12.67 -38.83
CA ALA A 166 -15.19 12.71 -39.81
C ALA A 166 -15.15 13.94 -40.75
N ARG A 167 -14.71 15.11 -40.26
CA ARG A 167 -14.61 16.33 -41.08
C ARG A 167 -13.44 16.32 -42.07
N ARG A 168 -12.43 15.45 -41.86
CA ARG A 168 -11.26 15.37 -42.75
C ARG A 168 -11.52 14.47 -43.97
N GLU A 169 -12.47 13.55 -43.87
CA GLU A 169 -12.90 12.70 -44.99
C GLU A 169 -13.88 13.41 -45.93
N SER A 170 -14.63 14.40 -45.44
CA SER A 170 -15.60 15.16 -46.25
C SER A 170 -15.01 16.32 -47.07
N THR A 171 -13.70 16.57 -47.02
CA THR A 171 -13.04 17.70 -47.73
C THR A 171 -12.14 17.23 -48.87
N VAL A 172 -12.13 15.94 -49.20
CA VAL A 172 -11.31 15.33 -50.27
C VAL A 172 -12.18 14.72 -51.39
N GLN A 173 -13.45 15.12 -51.48
CA GLN A 173 -14.33 14.85 -52.63
C GLN A 173 -14.68 16.17 -53.29
#